data_AF-A0A4Q3HDU2-F1
#
_entry.id   AF-A0A4Q3HDU2-F1
#
_cell.length_a   1.000
_cell.length_b   1.000
_cell.length_c   1.000
_cell.angle_alpha   90.00
_cell.angle_beta   90.00
_cell.angle_gamma   90.00
#
_symmetry.space_group_name_H-M   'P 1'
#
loop_
_entity.id
_entity.type
_entity.pdbx_description
1 polymer ?
#
loop_
_entity_poly.entity_id
_entity_poly.type
_entity_poly.pdbx_seq_one_letter_code
_entity_poly.pdbx_strand_id
1 'polypeptide(L)'
;MLEGPNGRVSLDHGVICARRHVHMQTADAAQLELLDGAIVAVRLGPKGEETTYRSVRVRVSDKSATQLHLDRDEANAARVEGGQLAEILMGDEIRGG
;
A
#
# COMPACT_ATOMS: atom_id res chain seq x y z
N MET A 1 -20.32 11.70 11.20
CA MET A 1 -20.45 12.43 12.47
C MET A 1 -19.23 12.14 13.31
N LEU A 2 -18.53 13.17 13.76
CA LEU A 2 -17.34 13.06 14.59
C LEU A 2 -17.69 13.65 15.96
N GLU A 3 -17.39 12.91 17.03
CA GLU A 3 -17.57 13.36 18.40
C GLU A 3 -16.23 13.34 19.11
N GLY A 4 -15.93 14.44 19.80
CA GLY A 4 -14.77 14.59 20.65
C GLY A 4 -15.16 15.10 22.03
N PRO A 5 -14.21 15.20 22.96
CA PRO A 5 -14.49 15.52 24.37
C PRO A 5 -15.21 16.86 24.60
N ASN A 6 -15.17 17.78 23.64
CA ASN A 6 -15.77 19.12 23.75
C ASN A 6 -16.86 19.40 22.70
N GLY A 7 -17.36 18.40 21.98
CA GLY A 7 -18.46 18.62 21.03
C GLY A 7 -18.52 17.64 19.85
N ARG A 8 -19.38 17.98 18.89
CA ARG A 8 -19.72 17.15 17.74
C ARG A 8 -19.74 17.97 16.45
N VAL A 9 -19.25 17.36 15.36
CA VAL A 9 -19.37 17.88 13.99
C VAL A 9 -20.04 16.84 13.09
N SER A 10 -21.05 17.27 12.33
CA SER A 10 -21.63 16.48 11.25
C SER A 10 -20.90 16.80 9.94
N LEU A 11 -20.51 15.76 9.22
CA LEU A 11 -19.90 15.86 7.90
C LEU A 11 -20.83 15.15 6.91
N ASP A 12 -21.19 15.83 5.82
CA ASP A 12 -22.01 15.25 4.75
C ASP A 12 -21.17 14.40 3.78
N HIS A 13 -19.84 14.58 3.79
CA HIS A 13 -18.89 13.86 2.96
C HIS A 13 -17.50 13.84 3.61
N GLY A 14 -16.57 13.04 3.06
CA GLY A 14 -15.17 12.95 3.50
C GLY A 14 -14.76 11.60 4.09
N VAL A 15 -15.68 10.64 4.21
CA VAL A 15 -15.34 9.25 4.54
C VAL A 15 -14.94 8.51 3.26
N ILE A 16 -13.80 7.81 3.30
CA ILE A 16 -13.27 7.05 2.17
C ILE A 16 -12.83 5.65 2.64
N CYS A 17 -12.88 4.67 1.75
CA CYS A 17 -12.11 3.44 1.90
C CYS A 17 -10.69 3.70 1.38
N ALA A 18 -9.68 3.45 2.19
CA ALA A 18 -8.30 3.66 1.79
C ALA A 18 -7.91 2.65 0.70
N ARG A 19 -7.44 3.14 -0.46
CA ARG A 19 -6.88 2.26 -1.47
C ARG A 19 -5.39 2.06 -1.20
N ARG A 20 -4.96 0.81 -1.09
CA ARG A 20 -3.55 0.44 -0.95
C ARG A 20 -2.65 1.09 -1.99
N HIS A 21 -1.47 1.48 -1.57
CA HIS A 21 -0.46 2.12 -2.42
C HIS A 21 0.92 2.01 -1.78
N VAL A 22 1.96 2.14 -2.60
CA VAL A 22 3.34 2.24 -2.14
C VAL A 22 3.76 3.69 -2.21
N HIS A 23 4.12 4.27 -1.07
CA HIS A 23 4.97 5.46 -1.09
C HIS A 23 6.39 5.04 -1.45
N MET A 24 7.07 5.83 -2.28
CA MET A 24 8.42 5.48 -2.74
C MET A 24 9.30 6.72 -2.85
N GLN A 25 10.53 6.61 -2.36
CA GLN A 25 11.57 7.61 -2.59
C GLN A 25 11.96 7.63 -4.07
N THR A 26 12.29 8.82 -4.60
CA THR A 26 12.68 8.97 -6.01
C THR A 26 13.92 8.15 -6.36
N ALA A 27 14.87 7.99 -5.42
CA ALA A 27 16.06 7.17 -5.62
C ALA A 27 15.71 5.69 -5.77
N ASP A 28 14.80 5.15 -4.96
CA ASP A 28 14.36 3.76 -5.02
C ASP A 28 13.53 3.52 -6.29
N ALA A 29 12.67 4.47 -6.64
CA ALA A 29 11.90 4.42 -7.88
C ALA A 29 12.82 4.37 -9.11
N ALA A 30 13.89 5.17 -9.14
CA ALA A 30 14.89 5.13 -10.20
C ALA A 30 15.64 3.80 -10.26
N GLN A 31 16.00 3.20 -9.12
CA GLN A 31 16.65 1.88 -9.06
C GLN A 31 15.76 0.76 -9.57
N LEU A 32 14.46 0.85 -9.35
CA LEU A 32 13.46 -0.12 -9.78
C LEU A 32 12.89 0.20 -11.18
N GLU A 33 13.37 1.27 -11.82
CA GLU A 33 12.85 1.78 -13.10
C GLU A 33 11.33 2.05 -13.07
N LEU A 34 10.82 2.45 -11.91
CA LEU A 34 9.42 2.79 -11.68
C LEU A 34 9.19 4.30 -11.78
N LEU A 35 8.05 4.67 -12.35
CA LEU A 35 7.59 6.05 -12.44
C LEU A 35 6.44 6.30 -11.47
N ASP A 36 6.19 7.56 -11.13
CA ASP A 36 5.01 7.95 -10.37
C ASP A 36 3.73 7.47 -11.08
N GLY A 37 2.80 6.92 -10.30
CA GLY A 37 1.56 6.35 -10.81
C GLY A 37 1.68 4.95 -11.41
N ALA A 38 2.88 4.35 -11.44
CA ALA A 38 3.07 2.96 -11.86
C ALA A 38 2.19 2.00 -11.05
N ILE A 39 1.79 0.91 -11.69
CA ILE A 39 0.95 -0.13 -11.09
C ILE A 39 1.77 -1.40 -10.95
N VAL A 40 1.93 -1.89 -9.72
CA VAL A 40 2.73 -3.06 -9.39
C VAL A 40 1.90 -4.13 -8.68
N ALA A 41 2.47 -5.33 -8.57
CA ALA A 41 2.02 -6.34 -7.64
C ALA A 41 2.99 -6.41 -6.45
N VAL A 42 2.46 -6.65 -5.25
CA VAL A 42 3.25 -6.74 -4.02
C VAL A 42 2.92 -8.02 -3.29
N ARG A 43 3.95 -8.82 -2.99
CA ARG A 43 3.87 -10.07 -2.24
C ARG A 43 4.37 -9.86 -0.81
N LEU A 44 3.63 -10.38 0.16
CA LEU A 44 3.97 -10.30 1.58
C LEU A 44 3.25 -11.38 2.38
N GLY A 45 3.64 -11.56 3.63
CA GLY A 45 3.04 -12.53 4.54
C GLY A 45 3.97 -13.69 4.89
N PRO A 46 3.49 -14.63 5.72
CA PRO A 46 4.27 -15.78 6.15
C PRO A 46 4.58 -16.71 4.99
N LYS A 47 5.76 -17.34 5.04
CA LYS A 47 6.24 -18.22 3.99
C LYS A 47 5.28 -19.40 3.76
N GLY A 48 4.87 -19.63 2.51
CA GLY A 48 3.93 -20.67 2.10
C GLY A 48 2.45 -20.27 2.21
N GLU A 49 2.17 -19.07 2.74
CA GLU A 49 0.82 -18.48 2.83
C GLU A 49 0.86 -17.00 2.39
N GLU A 50 1.79 -16.66 1.50
CA GLU A 50 1.98 -15.29 1.05
C GLU A 50 0.76 -14.78 0.28
N THR A 51 0.36 -13.55 0.58
CA THR A 51 -0.67 -12.84 -0.17
C THR A 51 -0.02 -11.96 -1.23
N THR A 52 -0.55 -11.99 -2.45
CA THR A 52 -0.13 -11.07 -3.51
C THR A 52 -1.24 -10.07 -3.80
N TYR A 53 -0.99 -8.81 -3.46
CA TYR A 53 -1.85 -7.71 -3.85
C TYR A 53 -1.48 -7.23 -5.24
N ARG A 54 -2.40 -7.38 -6.19
CA ARG A 54 -2.28 -6.82 -7.54
C ARG A 54 -2.82 -5.39 -7.58
N SER A 55 -2.43 -4.65 -8.62
CA SER A 55 -2.93 -3.31 -8.92
C SER A 55 -2.66 -2.26 -7.82
N VAL A 56 -1.48 -2.33 -7.21
CA VAL A 56 -1.00 -1.40 -6.19
C VAL A 56 -0.35 -0.20 -6.87
N ARG A 57 -0.81 1.02 -6.56
CA ARG A 57 -0.27 2.26 -7.15
C ARG A 57 0.99 2.69 -6.42
N VAL A 58 2.04 3.04 -7.16
CA VAL A 58 3.25 3.69 -6.65
C VAL A 58 3.05 5.21 -6.64
N ARG A 59 3.42 5.85 -5.54
CA ARG A 59 3.41 7.30 -5.35
C ARG A 59 4.83 7.75 -5.02
N VAL A 60 5.51 8.34 -5.99
CA VAL A 60 6.92 8.72 -5.87
C VAL A 60 7.02 10.15 -5.31
N SER A 61 7.83 10.33 -4.27
CA SER A 61 8.11 11.64 -3.68
C SER A 61 9.37 11.62 -2.82
N ASP A 62 10.19 12.67 -2.93
CA ASP A 62 11.39 12.86 -2.08
C ASP A 62 11.04 13.03 -0.59
N LYS A 63 9.78 13.37 -0.28
CA LYS A 63 9.31 13.61 1.09
C LYS A 63 8.76 12.37 1.79
N SER A 64 8.69 11.23 1.10
CA SER A 64 8.08 10.01 1.64
C SER A 64 9.05 8.85 1.72
N ALA A 65 9.14 8.18 2.86
CA ALA A 65 9.87 6.92 2.95
C ALA A 65 9.20 5.83 2.08
N THR A 66 9.99 4.91 1.55
CA THR A 66 9.48 3.77 0.78
C THR A 66 8.74 2.81 1.69
N GLN A 67 7.43 2.69 1.52
CA GLN A 67 6.56 1.87 2.36
C GLN A 67 5.26 1.50 1.65
N LEU A 68 4.77 0.29 1.90
CA LEU A 68 3.43 -0.15 1.49
C LEU A 68 2.41 0.27 2.56
N HIS A 69 1.33 0.90 2.11
CA HIS A 69 0.17 1.20 2.95
C HIS A 69 -0.95 0.21 2.65
N LEU A 70 -1.33 -0.53 3.68
CA LEU A 70 -2.51 -1.39 3.73
C LEU A 70 -3.44 -0.86 4.80
N ASP A 71 -4.75 -0.98 4.59
CA ASP A 71 -5.68 -0.82 5.69
C ASP A 71 -5.64 -2.02 6.66
N ARG A 72 -6.41 -1.94 7.75
CA ARG A 72 -6.38 -2.98 8.78
C ARG A 72 -6.94 -4.32 8.28
N ASP A 73 -7.94 -4.31 7.42
CA ASP A 73 -8.58 -5.52 6.92
C ASP A 73 -7.68 -6.22 5.91
N GLU A 74 -7.02 -5.45 5.03
CA GLU A 74 -5.97 -5.94 4.13
C GLU A 74 -4.81 -6.56 4.93
N ALA A 75 -4.24 -5.84 5.91
CA ALA A 75 -3.14 -6.36 6.71
C ALA A 75 -3.52 -7.66 7.45
N ASN A 76 -4.71 -7.73 8.03
CA ASN A 76 -5.22 -8.93 8.70
C ASN A 76 -5.40 -10.09 7.71
N ALA A 77 -5.94 -9.84 6.52
CA ALA A 77 -6.15 -10.87 5.49
C ALA A 77 -4.81 -11.48 5.02
N ALA A 78 -3.76 -10.66 4.94
CA ALA A 78 -2.41 -11.12 4.60
C ALA A 78 -1.61 -11.66 5.79
N ARG A 79 -2.19 -11.68 7.00
CA ARG A 79 -1.52 -12.09 8.26
C ARG A 79 -0.22 -11.32 8.53
N VAL A 80 -0.24 -10.01 8.28
CA VAL A 80 0.91 -9.13 8.49
C VAL A 80 0.66 -8.07 9.55
N GLU A 81 1.75 -7.62 10.17
CA GLU A 81 1.77 -6.49 11.09
C GLU A 81 2.69 -5.37 10.58
N GLY A 82 2.57 -4.19 11.19
CA GLY A 82 3.39 -3.04 10.83
C GLY A 82 4.89 -3.32 11.00
N GLY A 83 5.69 -2.87 10.03
CA GLY A 83 7.15 -3.03 10.04
C GLY A 83 7.65 -4.32 9.38
N GLN A 84 6.77 -5.17 8.85
CA GLN A 84 7.17 -6.33 8.06
C GLN A 84 7.57 -5.95 6.62
N LEU A 85 8.43 -6.77 6.02
CA LEU A 85 8.90 -6.58 4.65
C LEU A 85 7.87 -7.08 3.63
N ALA A 86 7.88 -6.44 2.47
CA ALA A 86 7.09 -6.81 1.31
C ALA A 86 7.98 -6.75 0.06
N GLU A 87 7.63 -7.54 -0.95
CA GLU A 87 8.38 -7.68 -2.19
C GLU A 87 7.56 -7.14 -3.35
N ILE A 88 8.16 -6.25 -4.16
CA ILE A 88 7.54 -5.79 -5.41
C ILE A 88 7.86 -6.81 -6.49
N LEU A 89 6.82 -7.34 -7.14
CA LEU A 89 6.96 -8.29 -8.25
C LEU A 89 7.05 -7.52 -9.58
N MET A 90 8.09 -7.79 -10.35
CA MET A 90 8.36 -7.15 -11.65
C MET A 90 8.22 -8.18 -12.79
N GLY A 91 7.71 -7.77 -13.96
CA GLY A 91 7.71 -8.61 -15.17
C GLY A 91 6.65 -9.74 -15.23
N ASP A 92 7.00 -10.87 -15.86
CA ASP A 92 6.09 -11.98 -16.20
C ASP A 92 5.49 -12.70 -14.97
N GLU A 93 5.95 -12.43 -13.75
CA GLU A 93 5.34 -12.93 -12.51
C GLU A 93 3.91 -12.40 -12.28
N ILE A 94 3.54 -11.31 -12.95
CA ILE A 94 2.15 -10.79 -12.92
C ILE A 94 1.23 -11.62 -13.83
N ARG A 95 1.75 -12.39 -14.79
CA ARG A 95 0.96 -13.13 -15.80
C ARG A 95 0.61 -14.57 -15.43
N GLY A 96 1.01 -15.04 -14.25
CA GLY A 96 0.58 -16.34 -13.73
C GLY A 96 -0.92 -16.35 -13.41
N GLY A 97 -1.71 -16.84 -14.37
CA GLY A 97 -3.16 -17.06 -14.35
C GLY A 97 -3.63 -17.59 -15.70
#